data_AF-A0A941N4A5-F1
#
_entry.id   AF-A0A941N4A5-F1
#
_cell.length_a   1.000
_cell.length_b   1.000
_cell.length_c   1.000
_cell.angle_alpha   90.00
_cell.angle_beta   90.00
_cell.angle_gamma   90.00
#
_symmetry.space_group_name_H-M   'P 1'
#
loop_
_entity.id
_entity.type
_entity.pdbx_description
1 polymer ?
#
loop_
_entity_poly.entity_id
_entity_poly.type
_entity_poly.pdbx_seq_one_letter_code
_entity_poly.pdbx_strand_id
1 'polypeptide(L)'
;KDEFFAVGGGGLGYYRTPSLISLWSSAPFLHNNALGKFTGDPSVAGRMEAFNDAVEKLLWPEKRLNHDSIWRTTRECQLQIQVAAIPEPLKTLLKPHIDDDGYFRIGSIPEGTPINLLASLGPEMGIDEVAKLVIKLKLALLEIKARGLDAAGAREVLREKVAGELFKASNCPDLVEDRGHYFGTDLPDDDKRALIEFLKTL
;
A
#
# COMPACT_ATOMS: atom_id res chain seq x y z
N LYS A 1 -8.17 -6.81 -18.81
CA LYS A 1 -8.38 -8.26 -18.63
C LYS A 1 -7.12 -9.08 -18.91
N ASP A 2 -6.12 -8.51 -19.59
CA ASP A 2 -4.89 -9.22 -20.00
C ASP A 2 -3.70 -9.06 -19.04
N GLU A 3 -3.95 -8.82 -17.75
CA GLU A 3 -2.88 -8.82 -16.75
C GLU A 3 -2.83 -10.19 -16.07
N PHE A 4 -2.10 -11.11 -16.70
CA PHE A 4 -1.74 -12.37 -16.07
C PHE A 4 -0.54 -12.11 -15.14
N PHE A 5 -0.82 -12.00 -13.83
CA PHE A 5 0.23 -11.99 -12.82
C PHE A 5 0.50 -13.43 -12.37
N ALA A 6 1.65 -13.98 -12.74
CA ALA A 6 2.08 -15.29 -12.26
C ALA A 6 2.41 -15.18 -10.76
N VAL A 7 1.47 -15.62 -9.92
CA VAL A 7 1.67 -15.60 -8.47
C VAL A 7 2.79 -16.60 -8.12
N GLY A 8 3.92 -16.10 -7.62
CA GLY A 8 5.07 -16.93 -7.26
C GLY A 8 4.75 -17.85 -6.07
N GLY A 9 4.87 -19.17 -6.26
CA GLY A 9 4.58 -20.15 -5.22
C GLY A 9 5.49 -20.06 -3.99
N GLY A 10 4.98 -20.43 -2.82
CA GLY A 10 5.76 -20.61 -1.58
C GLY A 10 5.99 -19.35 -0.73
N GLY A 11 5.38 -18.21 -1.06
CA GLY A 11 5.59 -16.93 -0.35
C GLY A 11 4.67 -16.67 0.85
N LEU A 12 5.03 -15.65 1.65
CA LEU A 12 4.31 -15.15 2.84
C LEU A 12 3.06 -14.29 2.51
N GLY A 13 2.72 -14.11 1.23
CA GLY A 13 1.65 -13.22 0.76
C GLY A 13 0.33 -13.90 0.36
N TYR A 14 0.19 -15.21 0.60
CA TYR A 14 -1.05 -15.93 0.30
C TYR A 14 -2.03 -15.85 1.46
N TYR A 15 -3.24 -15.38 1.17
CA TYR A 15 -4.35 -15.42 2.13
C TYR A 15 -5.24 -16.63 1.86
N ARG A 16 -5.79 -17.20 2.94
CA ARG A 16 -6.84 -18.21 2.84
C ARG A 16 -8.07 -17.60 2.17
N THR A 17 -8.73 -18.37 1.30
CA THR A 17 -10.02 -17.97 0.73
C THR A 17 -11.02 -17.65 1.85
N PRO A 18 -11.57 -16.42 1.92
CA PRO A 18 -12.53 -16.06 2.94
C PRO A 18 -13.86 -16.80 2.71
N SER A 19 -14.59 -17.04 3.80
CA SER A 19 -15.96 -17.54 3.71
C SER A 19 -16.87 -16.45 3.14
N LEU A 20 -17.83 -16.84 2.29
CA LEU A 20 -18.88 -15.94 1.80
C LEU A 20 -20.13 -15.95 2.69
N ILE A 21 -20.20 -16.85 3.68
CA ILE A 21 -21.28 -16.88 4.68
C ILE A 21 -21.25 -15.57 5.47
N SER A 22 -22.39 -14.90 5.56
CA SER A 22 -22.54 -13.61 6.24
C SER A 22 -21.57 -12.53 5.78
N LEU A 23 -21.13 -12.58 4.51
CA LEU A 23 -20.22 -11.58 3.90
C LEU A 23 -20.75 -10.15 4.04
N TRP A 24 -22.07 -9.99 4.07
CA TRP A 24 -22.75 -8.72 4.29
C TRP A 24 -22.39 -8.04 5.61
N SER A 25 -21.88 -8.80 6.58
CA SER A 25 -21.53 -8.28 7.90
C SER A 25 -20.08 -7.86 8.06
N SER A 26 -19.21 -8.21 7.10
CA SER A 26 -17.76 -8.05 7.19
C SER A 26 -17.16 -7.05 6.20
N ALA A 27 -18.00 -6.24 5.54
CA ALA A 27 -17.52 -5.16 4.67
C ALA A 27 -16.82 -4.04 5.49
N PRO A 28 -15.79 -3.36 4.94
CA PRO A 28 -15.27 -3.45 3.57
C PRO A 28 -14.59 -4.78 3.22
N PHE A 29 -14.51 -5.11 1.93
CA PHE A 29 -13.93 -6.36 1.46
C PHE A 29 -12.40 -6.32 1.38
N LEU A 30 -11.82 -7.52 1.18
CA LEU A 30 -10.40 -7.83 1.18
C LEU A 30 -9.77 -7.78 2.59
N HIS A 31 -8.63 -8.46 2.76
CA HIS A 31 -8.00 -8.65 4.07
C HIS A 31 -7.54 -7.33 4.76
N ASN A 32 -7.37 -6.28 3.97
CA ASN A 32 -6.94 -4.93 4.34
C ASN A 32 -8.09 -3.91 4.32
N ASN A 33 -9.34 -4.36 4.11
CA ASN A 33 -10.51 -3.49 3.98
C ASN A 33 -10.39 -2.45 2.83
N ALA A 34 -9.62 -2.73 1.79
CA ALA A 34 -9.36 -1.78 0.70
C ALA A 34 -10.56 -1.57 -0.23
N LEU A 35 -11.50 -2.51 -0.29
CA LEU A 35 -12.63 -2.46 -1.23
C LEU A 35 -13.95 -2.20 -0.51
N GLY A 36 -14.35 -0.93 -0.46
CA GLY A 36 -15.65 -0.50 0.06
C GLY A 36 -15.54 0.63 1.08
N LYS A 37 -16.69 1.16 1.49
CA LYS A 37 -16.79 2.25 2.46
C LYS A 37 -16.74 1.70 3.88
N PHE A 38 -15.82 2.22 4.68
CA PHE A 38 -15.86 2.04 6.13
C PHE A 38 -16.87 3.01 6.74
N THR A 39 -18.00 2.52 7.20
CA THR A 39 -19.08 3.34 7.77
C THR A 39 -18.88 3.64 9.26
N GLY A 40 -18.20 2.76 9.99
CA GLY A 40 -18.04 2.85 11.45
C GLY A 40 -19.36 2.65 12.23
N ASP A 41 -20.46 2.35 11.55
CA ASP A 41 -21.78 2.13 12.15
C ASP A 41 -22.04 0.62 12.34
N PRO A 42 -22.16 0.13 13.59
CA PRO A 42 -22.42 -1.28 13.88
C PRO A 42 -23.90 -1.66 13.71
N SER A 43 -24.78 -0.77 13.24
CA SER A 43 -26.17 -1.10 12.97
C SER A 43 -26.32 -2.02 11.75
N VAL A 44 -27.50 -2.62 11.58
CA VAL A 44 -27.82 -3.37 10.35
C VAL A 44 -27.76 -2.46 9.12
N ALA A 45 -28.22 -1.22 9.26
CA ALA A 45 -28.20 -0.23 8.18
C ALA A 45 -26.76 0.11 7.78
N GLY A 46 -25.88 0.38 8.74
CA GLY A 46 -24.46 0.67 8.51
C GLY A 46 -23.71 -0.46 7.84
N ARG A 47 -23.98 -1.72 8.24
CA ARG A 47 -23.43 -2.91 7.58
C ARG A 47 -23.96 -3.09 6.16
N MET A 48 -25.26 -2.88 5.93
CA MET A 48 -25.83 -2.93 4.57
C MET A 48 -25.25 -1.87 3.65
N GLU A 49 -25.03 -0.65 4.14
CA GLU A 49 -24.40 0.40 3.36
C GLU A 49 -22.98 0.00 2.97
N ALA A 50 -22.15 -0.46 3.93
CA ALA A 50 -20.79 -0.91 3.66
C ALA A 50 -20.76 -2.09 2.67
N PHE A 51 -21.65 -3.07 2.86
CA PHE A 51 -21.77 -4.23 1.97
C PHE A 51 -22.16 -3.82 0.54
N ASN A 52 -23.23 -3.04 0.38
CA ASN A 52 -23.71 -2.64 -0.94
C ASN A 52 -22.64 -1.87 -1.71
N ASP A 53 -21.91 -0.96 -1.05
CA ASP A 53 -20.82 -0.22 -1.67
C ASP A 53 -19.63 -1.14 -2.05
N ALA A 54 -19.24 -2.06 -1.15
CA ALA A 54 -18.14 -2.98 -1.40
C ALA A 54 -18.44 -3.97 -2.54
N VAL A 55 -19.63 -4.60 -2.53
CA VAL A 55 -20.03 -5.59 -3.54
C VAL A 55 -20.30 -4.95 -4.89
N GLU A 56 -20.83 -3.73 -4.93
CA GLU A 56 -20.97 -2.98 -6.17
C GLU A 56 -19.60 -2.67 -6.77
N LYS A 57 -18.64 -2.18 -5.99
CA LYS A 57 -17.26 -1.95 -6.48
C LYS A 57 -16.56 -3.25 -6.88
N LEU A 58 -16.88 -4.37 -6.25
CA LEU A 58 -16.35 -5.68 -6.65
C LEU A 58 -16.82 -6.06 -8.06
N LEU A 59 -18.11 -5.95 -8.34
CA LEU A 59 -18.76 -6.36 -9.59
C LEU A 59 -18.65 -5.32 -10.73
N TRP A 60 -18.45 -4.04 -10.39
CA TRP A 60 -18.23 -2.93 -11.33
C TRP A 60 -16.91 -2.20 -11.00
N PRO A 61 -15.76 -2.70 -11.50
CA PRO A 61 -14.44 -2.14 -11.20
C PRO A 61 -14.27 -0.67 -11.59
N GLU A 62 -15.03 -0.20 -12.57
CA GLU A 62 -15.08 1.21 -12.97
C GLU A 62 -15.59 2.15 -11.86
N LYS A 63 -16.26 1.62 -10.84
CA LYS A 63 -16.72 2.38 -9.65
C LYS A 63 -15.67 2.44 -8.54
N ARG A 64 -14.52 1.79 -8.70
CA ARG A 64 -13.41 1.80 -7.73
C ARG A 64 -12.65 3.13 -7.80
N LEU A 65 -11.93 3.41 -6.73
CA LEU A 65 -11.09 4.61 -6.63
C LEU A 65 -9.83 4.54 -7.52
N ASN A 66 -9.40 3.35 -7.93
CA ASN A 66 -8.18 3.15 -8.73
C ASN A 66 -6.97 3.87 -8.11
N HIS A 67 -6.29 4.76 -8.82
CA HIS A 67 -5.12 5.48 -8.29
C HIS A 67 -5.43 6.40 -7.09
N ASP A 68 -6.69 6.74 -6.88
CA ASP A 68 -7.13 7.56 -5.74
C ASP A 68 -7.25 6.72 -4.45
N SER A 69 -7.17 5.38 -4.53
CA SER A 69 -7.07 4.52 -3.33
C SER A 69 -5.67 4.51 -2.72
N ILE A 70 -4.66 5.01 -3.44
CA ILE A 70 -3.27 4.99 -2.98
C ILE A 70 -3.12 5.96 -1.81
N TRP A 71 -2.80 5.41 -0.64
CA TRP A 71 -2.47 6.20 0.54
C TRP A 71 -1.21 7.04 0.30
N ARG A 72 -1.32 8.34 0.55
CA ARG A 72 -0.23 9.31 0.36
C ARG A 72 -0.03 10.15 1.60
N THR A 73 1.20 10.61 1.79
CA THR A 73 1.51 11.61 2.82
C THR A 73 0.69 12.89 2.59
N THR A 74 0.07 13.41 3.64
CA THR A 74 -0.75 14.64 3.59
C THR A 74 0.04 15.91 3.92
N ARG A 75 1.29 15.75 4.35
CA ARG A 75 2.23 16.82 4.66
C ARG A 75 3.65 16.26 4.59
N GLU A 76 4.62 17.16 4.65
CA GLU A 76 6.02 16.76 4.85
C GLU A 76 6.16 15.95 6.16
N CYS A 77 6.84 14.80 6.09
CA CYS A 77 7.05 13.94 7.24
C CYS A 77 8.46 13.35 7.29
N GLN A 78 8.79 12.73 8.41
CA GLN A 78 10.07 12.04 8.61
C GLN A 78 9.81 10.69 9.27
N LEU A 79 10.49 9.65 8.79
CA LEU A 79 10.57 8.38 9.49
C LEU A 79 11.73 8.46 10.48
N GLN A 80 11.45 8.17 11.75
CA GLN A 80 12.44 8.21 12.82
C GLN A 80 12.58 6.82 13.43
N ILE A 81 13.79 6.29 13.43
CA ILE A 81 14.10 4.97 13.98
C ILE A 81 15.12 5.18 15.11
N GLN A 82 14.82 4.66 16.30
CA GLN A 82 15.81 4.64 17.37
C GLN A 82 16.95 3.70 17.00
N VAL A 83 18.19 4.15 17.18
CA VAL A 83 19.39 3.37 16.83
C VAL A 83 19.46 2.05 17.60
N ALA A 84 18.87 1.97 18.80
CA ALA A 84 18.77 0.73 19.57
C ALA A 84 17.89 -0.34 18.91
N ALA A 85 16.93 0.05 18.07
CA ALA A 85 16.05 -0.87 17.35
C ALA A 85 16.67 -1.39 16.04
N ILE A 86 17.79 -0.81 15.59
CA ILE A 86 18.49 -1.25 14.38
C ILE A 86 19.39 -2.44 14.73
N PRO A 87 19.18 -3.63 14.13
CA PRO A 87 20.01 -4.79 14.41
C PRO A 87 21.43 -4.63 13.84
N GLU A 88 22.40 -5.31 14.44
CA GLU A 88 23.70 -5.52 13.80
C GLU A 88 23.59 -6.60 12.71
N PRO A 89 24.39 -6.54 11.63
CA PRO A 89 25.40 -5.53 11.29
C PRO A 89 24.88 -4.24 10.62
N LEU A 90 23.56 -4.10 10.40
CA LEU A 90 22.97 -2.93 9.72
C LEU A 90 23.29 -1.63 10.46
N LYS A 91 23.23 -1.64 11.79
CA LYS A 91 23.58 -0.49 12.63
C LYS A 91 25.01 -0.02 12.41
N THR A 92 25.98 -0.93 12.32
CA THR A 92 27.39 -0.57 12.03
C THR A 92 27.52 0.10 10.67
N LEU A 93 26.83 -0.40 9.63
CA LEU A 93 26.86 0.19 8.29
C LEU A 93 26.22 1.57 8.23
N LEU A 94 25.14 1.79 8.97
CA LEU A 94 24.43 3.07 9.02
C LEU A 94 25.08 4.09 9.95
N LYS A 95 26.08 3.69 10.76
CA LYS A 95 26.73 4.54 11.78
C LYS A 95 27.17 5.93 11.27
N PRO A 96 27.75 6.09 10.07
CA PRO A 96 28.13 7.41 9.55
C PRO A 96 26.94 8.34 9.23
N HIS A 97 25.73 7.80 9.20
CA HIS A 97 24.49 8.48 8.84
C HIS A 97 23.49 8.58 9.99
N ILE A 98 23.89 8.20 11.21
CA ILE A 98 23.11 8.36 12.44
C ILE A 98 23.24 9.81 12.91
N ASP A 99 22.13 10.39 13.37
CA ASP A 99 22.11 11.74 13.93
C ASP A 99 22.68 11.72 15.37
N ASP A 100 23.29 12.81 15.81
CA ASP A 100 24.02 12.90 17.10
C ASP A 100 23.15 12.59 18.33
N ASP A 101 21.83 12.71 18.21
CA ASP A 101 20.86 12.44 19.27
C ASP A 101 20.43 10.97 19.36
N GLY A 102 21.08 10.07 18.62
CA GLY A 102 20.87 8.63 18.69
C GLY A 102 19.67 8.14 17.87
N TYR A 103 19.22 8.93 16.90
CA TYR A 103 18.17 8.55 15.95
C TYR A 103 18.73 8.41 14.54
N PHE A 104 18.15 7.48 13.80
CA PHE A 104 18.32 7.38 12.36
C PHE A 104 17.06 7.94 11.68
N ARG A 105 17.17 9.12 11.08
CA ARG A 105 16.05 9.78 10.39
C ARG A 105 16.15 9.67 8.87
N ILE A 106 15.01 9.34 8.25
CA ILE A 106 14.78 9.40 6.81
C ILE A 106 13.74 10.49 6.56
N GLY A 107 14.13 11.55 5.86
CA GLY A 107 13.30 12.74 5.63
C GLY A 107 14.11 13.91 5.10
N SER A 108 13.52 15.02 4.65
CA SER A 108 12.09 15.40 4.65
C SER A 108 11.29 14.76 3.51
N ILE A 109 10.42 13.78 3.81
CA ILE A 109 9.57 13.09 2.83
C ILE A 109 8.47 14.06 2.37
N PRO A 110 8.35 14.37 1.07
CA PRO A 110 7.36 15.34 0.58
C PRO A 110 5.91 14.92 0.78
N GLU A 111 5.00 15.89 0.68
CA GLU A 111 3.56 15.65 0.55
C GLU A 111 3.21 14.95 -0.77
N GLY A 112 2.28 13.99 -0.69
CA GLY A 112 1.79 13.22 -1.84
C GLY A 112 2.65 11.99 -2.18
N THR A 113 3.63 11.64 -1.35
CA THR A 113 4.44 10.41 -1.50
C THR A 113 3.61 9.19 -1.11
N PRO A 114 3.50 8.15 -1.96
CA PRO A 114 2.80 6.92 -1.61
C PRO A 114 3.40 6.25 -0.37
N ILE A 115 2.56 5.87 0.59
CA ILE A 115 3.00 5.27 1.85
C ILE A 115 3.58 3.87 1.62
N ASN A 116 2.90 3.04 0.83
CA ASN A 116 3.31 1.66 0.54
C ASN A 116 4.67 1.59 -0.19
N LEU A 117 5.11 2.67 -0.86
CA LEU A 117 6.44 2.73 -1.47
C LEU A 117 7.56 2.63 -0.43
N LEU A 118 7.32 3.07 0.81
CA LEU A 118 8.26 3.00 1.92
C LEU A 118 7.94 1.85 2.88
N ALA A 119 6.66 1.52 3.05
CA ALA A 119 6.21 0.56 4.05
C ALA A 119 6.23 -0.90 3.58
N SER A 120 6.36 -1.16 2.28
CA SER A 120 6.32 -2.51 1.70
C SER A 120 7.70 -3.13 1.43
N LEU A 121 8.76 -2.58 2.03
CA LEU A 121 10.11 -3.12 1.93
C LEU A 121 10.18 -4.51 2.57
N GLY A 122 10.69 -5.46 1.81
CA GLY A 122 10.70 -6.86 2.19
C GLY A 122 11.83 -7.25 3.17
N PRO A 123 11.57 -8.17 4.13
CA PRO A 123 12.59 -8.65 5.06
C PRO A 123 13.65 -9.57 4.42
N GLU A 124 13.42 -10.05 3.19
CA GLU A 124 14.36 -10.92 2.47
C GLU A 124 15.53 -10.16 1.81
N MET A 125 15.49 -8.83 1.86
CA MET A 125 16.54 -7.98 1.34
C MET A 125 17.82 -8.15 2.15
N GLY A 126 18.96 -8.24 1.47
CA GLY A 126 20.26 -8.32 2.15
C GLY A 126 20.55 -7.06 2.97
N ILE A 127 21.27 -7.19 4.08
CA ILE A 127 21.60 -6.04 4.94
C ILE A 127 22.32 -4.92 4.16
N ASP A 128 23.22 -5.28 3.25
CA ASP A 128 23.92 -4.33 2.39
C ASP A 128 22.98 -3.63 1.39
N GLU A 129 21.96 -4.34 0.91
CA GLU A 129 20.96 -3.79 -0.02
C GLU A 129 20.06 -2.79 0.70
N VAL A 130 19.58 -3.15 1.90
CA VAL A 130 18.82 -2.24 2.77
C VAL A 130 19.64 -0.98 3.07
N ALA A 131 20.90 -1.14 3.48
CA ALA A 131 21.77 -0.02 3.78
C ALA A 131 21.95 0.91 2.57
N LYS A 132 22.24 0.36 1.39
CA LYS A 132 22.38 1.13 0.13
C LYS A 132 21.11 1.88 -0.22
N LEU A 133 19.96 1.21 -0.17
CA LEU A 133 18.66 1.78 -0.51
C LEU A 133 18.29 2.94 0.42
N VAL A 134 18.45 2.72 1.73
CA VAL A 134 18.15 3.72 2.76
C VAL A 134 19.08 4.93 2.67
N ILE A 135 20.39 4.72 2.45
CA ILE A 135 21.35 5.81 2.24
C ILE A 135 21.00 6.59 0.97
N LYS A 136 20.68 5.89 -0.13
CA LYS A 136 20.28 6.53 -1.39
C LYS A 136 19.03 7.39 -1.23
N LEU A 137 18.02 6.87 -0.53
CA LEU A 137 16.82 7.61 -0.19
C LEU A 137 17.15 8.86 0.66
N LYS A 138 17.97 8.72 1.70
CA LYS A 138 18.40 9.86 2.55
C LYS A 138 19.13 10.92 1.73
N LEU A 139 20.04 10.54 0.83
CA LEU A 139 20.76 11.46 -0.05
C LEU A 139 19.84 12.19 -1.04
N ALA A 140 18.88 11.47 -1.65
CA ALA A 140 17.91 12.10 -2.56
C ALA A 140 17.03 13.13 -1.83
N LEU A 141 16.57 12.81 -0.61
CA LEU A 141 15.79 13.74 0.21
C LEU A 141 16.62 14.95 0.66
N LEU A 142 17.90 14.75 0.99
CA LEU A 142 18.83 15.85 1.29
C LEU A 142 19.04 16.76 0.08
N GLU A 143 19.17 16.22 -1.13
CA GLU A 143 19.28 17.00 -2.35
C GLU A 143 18.02 17.85 -2.60
N ILE A 144 16.83 17.26 -2.46
CA ILE A 144 15.56 17.97 -2.60
C ILE A 144 15.51 19.18 -1.67
N LYS A 145 15.89 18.96 -0.41
CA LYS A 145 15.94 20.02 0.60
C LYS A 145 17.01 21.07 0.28
N ALA A 146 18.22 20.66 -0.09
CA ALA A 146 19.33 21.57 -0.39
C ALA A 146 19.03 22.46 -1.61
N ARG A 147 18.29 21.93 -2.59
CA ARG A 147 17.88 22.67 -3.79
C ARG A 147 16.58 23.47 -3.59
N GLY A 148 15.90 23.32 -2.45
CA GLY A 148 14.63 24.00 -2.18
C GLY A 148 13.54 23.68 -3.19
N LEU A 149 13.49 22.44 -3.68
CA LEU A 149 12.52 22.05 -4.71
C LEU A 149 11.09 22.06 -4.16
N ASP A 150 10.14 22.44 -5.02
CA ASP A 150 8.72 22.30 -4.73
C ASP A 150 8.27 20.82 -4.79
N ALA A 151 7.00 20.55 -4.48
CA ALA A 151 6.46 19.19 -4.46
C ALA A 151 6.60 18.48 -5.82
N ALA A 152 6.53 19.22 -6.94
CA ALA A 152 6.70 18.65 -8.27
C ALA A 152 8.16 18.25 -8.50
N GLY A 153 9.12 19.14 -8.26
CA GLY A 153 10.54 18.85 -8.39
C GLY A 153 11.01 17.75 -7.45
N ALA A 154 10.49 17.71 -6.23
CA ALA A 154 10.76 16.65 -5.27
C ALA A 154 10.29 15.27 -5.76
N ARG A 155 9.09 15.20 -6.37
CA ARG A 155 8.56 13.97 -6.98
C ARG A 155 9.43 13.51 -8.13
N GLU A 156 9.89 14.42 -8.99
CA GLU A 156 10.75 14.06 -10.12
C GLU A 156 12.07 13.46 -9.64
N VAL A 157 12.74 14.07 -8.66
CA VAL A 157 13.98 13.54 -8.09
C VAL A 157 13.76 12.16 -7.46
N LEU A 158 12.69 11.98 -6.68
CA LEU A 158 12.37 10.68 -6.08
C LEU A 158 12.06 9.63 -7.15
N ARG A 159 11.30 10.00 -8.19
CA ARG A 159 10.95 9.12 -9.31
C ARG A 159 12.19 8.64 -10.06
N GLU A 160 13.10 9.55 -10.39
CA GLU A 160 14.30 9.25 -11.15
C GLU A 160 15.34 8.47 -10.35
N LYS A 161 15.57 8.87 -9.09
CA LYS A 161 16.70 8.37 -8.32
C LYS A 161 16.37 7.15 -7.46
N VAL A 162 15.15 7.03 -6.95
CA VAL A 162 14.85 6.08 -5.85
C VAL A 162 13.65 5.18 -6.15
N ALA A 163 12.62 5.67 -6.84
CA ALA A 163 11.38 4.93 -7.03
C ALA A 163 11.60 3.55 -7.67
N GLY A 164 12.42 3.45 -8.71
CA GLY A 164 12.70 2.17 -9.37
C GLY A 164 13.37 1.13 -8.46
N GLU A 165 14.19 1.56 -7.50
CA GLU A 165 14.80 0.65 -6.53
C GLU A 165 13.84 0.29 -5.41
N LEU A 166 13.04 1.25 -4.92
CA LEU A 166 11.99 0.98 -3.95
C LEU A 166 10.95 -0.01 -4.49
N PHE A 167 10.55 0.11 -5.77
CA PHE A 167 9.64 -0.84 -6.40
C PHE A 167 10.25 -2.24 -6.53
N LYS A 168 11.54 -2.35 -6.86
CA LYS A 168 12.24 -3.66 -6.92
C LYS A 168 12.40 -4.30 -5.53
N ALA A 169 12.58 -3.47 -4.52
CA ALA A 169 12.74 -3.88 -3.13
C ALA A 169 11.41 -4.12 -2.40
N SER A 170 10.28 -3.78 -3.04
CA SER A 170 8.95 -3.93 -2.48
C SER A 170 8.40 -5.33 -2.71
N ASN A 171 7.89 -5.96 -1.65
CA ASN A 171 7.16 -7.21 -1.75
C ASN A 171 5.74 -7.03 -2.33
N CYS A 172 5.27 -5.79 -2.39
CA CYS A 172 3.99 -5.42 -2.97
C CYS A 172 4.22 -4.23 -3.93
N PRO A 173 4.65 -4.49 -5.18
CA PRO A 173 4.91 -3.43 -6.16
C PRO A 173 3.63 -2.84 -6.76
N ASP A 174 2.45 -3.41 -6.47
CA ASP A 174 1.17 -2.82 -6.82
C ASP A 174 0.66 -1.94 -5.67
N LEU A 175 0.54 -0.63 -5.94
CA LEU A 175 0.05 0.33 -4.95
C LEU A 175 -1.48 0.38 -4.91
N VAL A 176 -2.18 -0.21 -5.89
CA VAL A 176 -3.64 -0.27 -5.95
C VAL A 176 -4.08 -1.64 -5.44
N GLU A 177 -4.39 -1.71 -4.15
CA GLU A 177 -4.56 -2.97 -3.44
C GLU A 177 -5.79 -3.79 -3.86
N ASP A 178 -6.79 -3.17 -4.50
CA ASP A 178 -8.00 -3.82 -5.00
C ASP A 178 -7.91 -4.22 -6.49
N ARG A 179 -6.80 -3.92 -7.18
CA ARG A 179 -6.56 -4.34 -8.57
C ARG A 179 -6.39 -5.86 -8.67
N GLY A 180 -6.85 -6.45 -9.77
CA GLY A 180 -6.76 -7.90 -9.99
C GLY A 180 -7.93 -8.72 -9.44
N HIS A 181 -8.72 -8.16 -8.50
CA HIS A 181 -9.89 -8.83 -7.93
C HIS A 181 -11.15 -8.65 -8.79
N TYR A 182 -11.17 -9.24 -10.00
CA TYR A 182 -12.22 -9.03 -11.01
C TYR A 182 -13.36 -10.09 -10.99
N PHE A 183 -13.72 -10.61 -9.83
CA PHE A 183 -14.74 -11.65 -9.69
C PHE A 183 -16.13 -11.18 -10.14
N GLY A 184 -16.82 -11.97 -10.97
CA GLY A 184 -18.19 -11.69 -11.43
C GLY A 184 -18.34 -10.44 -12.31
N THR A 185 -17.24 -9.82 -12.74
CA THR A 185 -17.24 -8.58 -13.54
C THR A 185 -17.76 -8.79 -14.95
N ASP A 186 -17.70 -10.02 -15.45
CA ASP A 186 -18.15 -10.48 -16.76
C ASP A 186 -19.64 -10.88 -16.81
N LEU A 187 -20.30 -10.95 -15.66
CA LEU A 187 -21.74 -11.19 -15.60
C LEU A 187 -22.53 -10.01 -16.19
N PRO A 188 -23.69 -10.28 -16.83
CA PRO A 188 -24.67 -9.25 -17.13
C PRO A 188 -25.07 -8.45 -15.89
N ASP A 189 -25.45 -7.19 -16.07
CA ASP A 189 -25.84 -6.30 -14.96
C ASP A 189 -27.00 -6.86 -14.10
N ASP A 190 -27.95 -7.55 -14.72
CA ASP A 190 -29.08 -8.16 -14.00
C ASP A 190 -28.63 -9.35 -13.14
N ASP A 191 -27.69 -10.17 -13.64
CA ASP A 191 -27.09 -11.27 -12.89
C ASP A 191 -26.24 -10.75 -11.73
N LYS A 192 -25.51 -9.65 -11.93
CA LYS A 192 -24.76 -8.97 -10.85
C LYS A 192 -25.70 -8.51 -9.73
N ARG A 193 -26.83 -7.89 -10.08
CA ARG A 193 -27.85 -7.47 -9.10
C ARG A 193 -28.48 -8.66 -8.38
N ALA A 194 -28.82 -9.72 -9.11
CA ALA A 194 -29.35 -10.95 -8.53
C ALA A 194 -28.35 -11.61 -7.56
N LEU A 195 -27.06 -11.64 -7.93
CA LEU A 195 -25.99 -12.15 -7.09
C LEU A 195 -25.85 -11.35 -5.80
N ILE A 196 -25.96 -10.02 -5.85
CA ILE A 196 -25.93 -9.16 -4.65
C ILE A 196 -27.05 -9.57 -3.68
N GLU A 197 -28.29 -9.72 -4.17
CA GLU A 197 -29.41 -10.13 -3.32
C GLU A 197 -29.22 -11.54 -2.76
N PHE A 198 -28.69 -12.47 -3.55
CA PHE A 198 -28.35 -13.81 -3.08
C PHE A 198 -27.31 -13.78 -1.95
N LEU A 199 -26.24 -12.99 -2.10
CA LEU A 199 -25.19 -12.85 -1.08
C LEU A 199 -25.69 -12.27 0.25
N LYS A 200 -26.77 -11.47 0.24
CA LYS A 200 -27.42 -10.98 1.47
C LYS A 200 -28.12 -12.09 2.26
N THR A 201 -28.39 -13.24 1.63
CA THR A 201 -29.08 -14.38 2.25
C THR A 201 -28.14 -15.46 2.80
N LEU A 202 -26.83 -15.34 2.53
CA LEU A 202 -25.78 -16.20 3.07
C LEU A 202 -25.30 -15.72 4.45
#